data_AF-A0A2E6H4T4-F1
#
_entry.id   AF-A0A2E6H4T4-F1
#
_cell.length_a   1.000
_cell.length_b   1.000
_cell.length_c   1.000
_cell.angle_alpha   90.00
_cell.angle_beta   90.00
_cell.angle_gamma   90.00
#
_symmetry.space_group_name_H-M   'P 1'
#
loop_
_entity.id
_entity.type
_entity.pdbx_description
1 polymer ?
#
loop_
_entity_poly.entity_id
_entity_poly.type
_entity_poly.pdbx_seq_one_letter_code
_entity_poly.pdbx_strand_id
1 'polypeptide(L)'
;MSTGIFCKALRGEIVGNPFPKKCSCGTRFYSRPEYLDGTAPNKRKPLFDYKVNEKFVVKEFRDCFRCGFTMMVRIKDRRDQSEAGDRRRQHYMELYDKYMLEGLSHFEAREQTLEIIRATM
;
A
#
# COMPACT_ATOMS: atom_id res chain seq x y z
N MET A 1 -11.26 7.37 -13.75
CA MET A 1 -10.53 6.08 -13.74
C MET A 1 -9.93 5.89 -12.36
N SER A 2 -10.23 4.77 -11.72
CA SER A 2 -10.02 4.58 -10.28
C SER A 2 -8.52 4.54 -9.94
N THR A 3 -8.07 5.48 -9.10
CA THR A 3 -6.77 5.46 -8.39
C THR A 3 -6.77 4.36 -7.33
N GLY A 4 -6.97 3.12 -7.77
CA GLY A 4 -6.78 1.95 -6.94
C GLY A 4 -5.29 1.69 -6.83
N ILE A 5 -4.61 2.27 -5.84
CA ILE A 5 -3.31 1.76 -5.40
C ILE A 5 -3.52 0.27 -5.18
N PHE A 6 -2.90 -0.54 -6.03
CA PHE A 6 -3.11 -1.98 -6.12
C PHE A 6 -2.78 -2.64 -4.78
N CYS A 7 -3.82 -2.82 -3.95
CA CYS A 7 -3.72 -3.38 -2.60
C CYS A 7 -3.34 -4.88 -2.60
N LYS A 8 -3.18 -5.50 -3.79
CA LYS A 8 -2.55 -6.82 -3.94
C LYS A 8 -1.03 -6.80 -3.72
N ALA A 9 -0.34 -5.69 -4.00
CA ALA A 9 1.12 -5.60 -3.90
C ALA A 9 1.61 -5.00 -2.57
N LEU A 10 0.70 -4.69 -1.64
CA LEU A 10 1.04 -4.20 -0.30
C LEU A 10 1.68 -5.29 0.55
N ARG A 11 3.01 -5.34 0.51
CA ARG A 11 3.86 -6.16 1.36
C ARG A 11 4.38 -5.42 2.61
N GLY A 12 3.73 -4.33 3.01
CA GLY A 12 4.13 -3.54 4.18
C GLY A 12 4.35 -4.43 5.41
N GLU A 13 5.48 -4.22 6.09
CA GLU A 13 5.88 -5.02 7.25
C GLU A 13 4.79 -4.98 8.33
N ILE A 14 4.44 -6.15 8.85
CA ILE A 14 3.36 -6.32 9.82
C ILE A 14 3.84 -5.91 11.22
N VAL A 15 3.02 -5.17 11.94
CA VAL A 15 3.32 -4.74 13.31
C VAL A 15 2.86 -5.79 14.32
N GLY A 16 3.77 -6.26 15.18
CA GLY A 16 3.45 -6.98 16.41
C GLY A 16 3.02 -8.44 16.27
N ASN A 17 3.52 -9.14 15.23
CA ASN A 17 3.27 -10.57 14.95
C ASN A 17 1.82 -11.06 15.24
N PRO A 18 0.82 -10.58 14.48
CA PRO A 18 -0.60 -10.83 14.72
C PRO A 18 -1.09 -12.18 14.16
N PHE A 19 -0.17 -13.07 13.74
CA PHE A 19 -0.51 -14.37 13.18
C PHE A 19 -0.39 -15.47 14.25
N PRO A 20 -1.31 -16.45 14.29
CA PRO A 20 -2.34 -16.72 13.28
C PRO A 20 -3.53 -15.75 13.32
N LYS A 21 -3.90 -15.21 12.16
CA LYS A 21 -5.09 -14.36 12.02
C LYS A 21 -6.32 -15.24 11.85
N LYS A 22 -7.24 -15.17 12.80
CA LYS A 22 -8.49 -15.94 12.78
C LYS A 22 -9.64 -15.12 12.16
N CYS A 23 -10.34 -15.71 11.20
CA CYS A 23 -11.59 -15.19 10.65
C CYS A 23 -12.81 -15.65 11.47
N SER A 24 -13.92 -14.92 11.39
CA SER A 24 -15.20 -15.29 12.01
C SER A 24 -15.71 -16.66 11.52
N CYS A 25 -15.45 -17.05 10.27
CA CYS A 25 -15.82 -18.35 9.72
C CYS A 25 -14.92 -19.53 10.15
N GLY A 26 -13.96 -19.29 11.05
CA GLY A 26 -13.05 -20.31 11.57
C GLY A 26 -11.76 -20.51 10.77
N THR A 27 -11.64 -19.97 9.55
CA THR A 27 -10.38 -19.98 8.78
C THR A 27 -9.26 -19.29 9.57
N ARG A 28 -8.06 -19.87 9.53
CA ARG A 28 -6.84 -19.33 10.14
C ARG A 28 -5.79 -19.11 9.07
N PHE A 29 -5.11 -17.97 9.13
CA PHE A 29 -3.96 -17.64 8.30
C PHE A 29 -2.74 -17.57 9.20
N TYR A 30 -1.73 -18.40 8.98
CA TYR A 30 -0.54 -18.50 9.84
C TYR A 30 0.57 -17.54 9.42
N SER A 31 0.46 -16.98 8.23
CA SER A 31 1.45 -16.06 7.68
C SER A 31 0.80 -14.92 6.91
N ARG A 32 1.57 -13.86 6.65
CA ARG A 32 1.14 -12.73 5.83
C ARG A 32 0.81 -13.16 4.39
N PRO A 33 1.63 -13.99 3.70
CA PRO A 33 1.27 -14.52 2.38
C PRO A 33 -0.06 -15.28 2.38
N GLU A 34 -0.26 -16.23 3.30
CA GLU A 34 -1.54 -16.96 3.41
C GLU A 34 -2.73 -16.02 3.60
N TYR A 35 -2.57 -14.99 4.43
CA TYR A 35 -3.59 -13.99 4.65
C TYR A 35 -3.91 -13.19 3.38
N LEU A 36 -2.89 -12.80 2.61
CA LEU A 36 -3.07 -12.08 1.34
C LEU A 36 -3.73 -12.95 0.27
N ASP A 37 -3.37 -14.22 0.19
CA ASP A 37 -3.91 -15.18 -0.78
C ASP A 37 -5.35 -15.60 -0.44
N GLY A 38 -5.70 -15.61 0.84
CA GLY A 38 -7.03 -15.98 1.33
C GLY A 38 -8.01 -14.82 1.51
N THR A 39 -7.63 -13.60 1.14
CA THR A 39 -8.46 -12.39 1.34
C THR A 39 -8.34 -11.39 0.20
N ALA A 40 -9.42 -10.63 -0.04
CA ALA A 40 -9.40 -9.48 -0.94
C ALA A 40 -9.26 -8.16 -0.16
N PRO A 41 -8.65 -7.12 -0.75
CA PRO A 41 -8.77 -5.76 -0.23
C PRO A 41 -10.23 -5.39 0.02
N ASN A 42 -10.53 -4.79 1.19
CA ASN A 42 -11.89 -4.33 1.46
C ASN A 42 -12.29 -3.26 0.44
N LYS A 43 -13.47 -3.41 -0.17
CA LYS A 43 -13.91 -2.51 -1.27
C LYS A 43 -14.21 -1.08 -0.83
N ARG A 44 -14.64 -0.88 0.42
CA ARG A 44 -15.05 0.45 0.93
C ARG A 44 -13.87 1.22 1.50
N LYS A 45 -13.02 0.54 2.25
CA LYS A 45 -11.92 1.14 2.99
C LYS A 45 -10.75 0.17 3.12
N PRO A 46 -9.97 -0.07 2.06
CA PRO A 46 -8.89 -1.05 2.08
C PRO A 46 -7.75 -0.65 3.03
N LEU A 47 -7.56 0.65 3.24
CA LEU A 47 -6.55 1.21 4.13
C LEU A 47 -7.14 2.33 5.00
N PHE A 48 -6.60 2.46 6.21
CA PHE A 48 -6.83 3.60 7.08
C PHE A 48 -5.55 3.91 7.85
N ASP A 49 -5.06 5.13 7.71
CA ASP A 49 -3.89 5.62 8.43
C ASP A 49 -4.25 6.74 9.40
N TYR A 50 -3.51 6.82 10.50
CA TYR A 50 -3.62 7.86 11.51
C TYR A 50 -2.28 7.99 12.27
N LYS A 51 -2.05 9.17 12.86
CA LYS A 51 -0.84 9.47 13.64
C LYS A 51 -1.15 9.40 15.14
N VAL A 52 -0.34 8.67 15.91
CA VAL A 52 -0.44 8.59 17.38
C VAL A 52 0.94 8.84 17.97
N ASN A 53 1.11 9.91 18.77
CA ASN A 53 2.39 10.26 19.41
C ASN A 53 3.56 10.18 18.41
N GLU A 54 3.40 10.86 17.28
CA GLU A 54 4.36 10.88 16.16
C GLU A 54 4.57 9.59 15.37
N LYS A 55 4.01 8.46 15.82
CA LYS A 55 4.07 7.19 15.10
C LYS A 55 2.91 7.10 14.11
N PHE A 56 3.24 6.80 12.86
CA PHE A 56 2.26 6.44 11.84
C PHE A 56 1.77 5.01 12.07
N VAL A 57 0.46 4.84 12.10
CA VAL A 57 -0.19 3.54 12.18
C VAL A 57 -1.05 3.36 10.94
N VAL A 58 -0.78 2.31 10.17
CA VAL A 58 -1.59 1.95 9.00
C VAL A 58 -2.37 0.69 9.32
N LYS A 59 -3.70 0.75 9.20
CA LYS A 59 -4.59 -0.40 9.27
C LYS A 59 -4.95 -0.82 7.85
N GLU A 60 -4.72 -2.09 7.55
CA GLU A 60 -5.18 -2.71 6.32
C GLU A 60 -6.40 -3.56 6.60
N PHE A 61 -7.46 -3.32 5.83
CA PHE A 61 -8.71 -4.06 5.91
C PHE A 61 -8.87 -4.96 4.69
N ARG A 62 -9.17 -6.23 4.95
CA ARG A 62 -9.36 -7.24 3.91
C ARG A 62 -10.56 -8.13 4.24
N ASP A 63 -11.29 -8.52 3.21
CA ASP A 63 -12.46 -9.36 3.31
C ASP A 63 -12.09 -10.81 3.03
N CYS A 64 -12.50 -11.72 3.91
CA CYS A 64 -12.26 -13.15 3.74
C CYS A 64 -12.93 -13.68 2.48
N PHE A 65 -12.21 -14.39 1.61
CA PHE A 65 -12.83 -14.98 0.41
C PHE A 65 -13.92 -16.01 0.74
N ARG A 66 -13.82 -16.68 1.90
CA ARG A 66 -14.78 -17.72 2.30
C ARG A 66 -16.11 -17.17 2.80
N CYS A 67 -16.11 -16.05 3.53
CA CYS A 67 -17.32 -15.57 4.23
C CYS A 67 -17.57 -14.07 4.14
N GLY A 68 -16.71 -13.31 3.44
CA GLY A 68 -16.82 -11.86 3.29
C GLY A 68 -16.53 -11.05 4.56
N PHE A 69 -16.22 -11.69 5.70
CA PHE A 69 -15.96 -10.96 6.96
C PHE A 69 -14.70 -10.10 6.84
N THR A 70 -14.81 -8.83 7.23
CA THR A 70 -13.70 -7.88 7.18
C THR A 70 -12.78 -8.09 8.37
N MET A 71 -11.51 -8.35 8.08
CA MET A 71 -10.42 -8.46 9.04
C MET A 71 -9.51 -7.24 8.91
N MET A 72 -8.76 -6.97 10.00
CA MET A 72 -7.82 -5.86 10.05
C MET A 72 -6.47 -6.31 10.57
N VAL A 73 -5.39 -5.89 9.90
CA VAL A 73 -4.02 -6.00 10.40
C VAL A 73 -3.36 -4.62 10.41
N ARG A 74 -2.36 -4.45 11.27
CA ARG A 74 -1.54 -3.22 11.29
C ARG A 74 -0.28 -3.46 10.47
N ILE A 75 0.02 -2.54 9.57
CA ILE A 75 1.26 -2.50 8.78
C ILE A 75 2.03 -1.22 9.09
N LYS A 76 3.35 -1.24 8.91
CA LYS A 76 4.20 -0.07 9.12
C LYS A 76 4.05 0.99 8.04
N ASP A 77 3.78 0.57 6.80
CA ASP A 77 3.77 1.44 5.63
C ASP A 77 2.73 0.97 4.60
N ARG A 78 2.14 1.93 3.86
CA ARG A 78 1.26 1.75 2.69
C ARG A 78 2.02 1.73 1.35
N ARG A 79 3.35 1.79 1.36
CA ARG A 79 4.15 1.69 0.13
C ARG A 79 4.05 0.28 -0.45
N ASP A 80 3.93 0.23 -1.76
CA ASP A 80 4.13 -1.01 -2.51
C ASP A 80 5.62 -1.37 -2.50
N GLN A 81 6.01 -2.39 -1.72
CA GLN A 81 7.38 -2.87 -1.59
C GLN A 81 7.72 -3.99 -2.57
N SER A 82 6.94 -4.17 -3.65
CA SER A 82 7.34 -5.04 -4.76
C SER A 82 8.37 -4.36 -5.66
N GLU A 83 9.10 -5.14 -6.45
CA GLU A 83 10.01 -4.63 -7.48
C GLU A 83 9.33 -3.68 -8.47
N ALA A 84 8.04 -3.92 -8.78
CA ALA A 84 7.27 -2.99 -9.62
C ALA A 84 7.03 -1.66 -8.90
N GLY A 85 6.76 -1.69 -7.59
CA GLY A 85 6.66 -0.51 -6.75
C GLY A 85 7.97 0.26 -6.63
N ASP A 86 9.10 -0.45 -6.51
CA ASP A 86 10.45 0.14 -6.48
C ASP A 86 10.78 0.82 -7.81
N ARG A 87 10.57 0.14 -8.94
CA ARG A 87 10.80 0.71 -10.28
C ARG A 87 10.02 1.99 -10.52
N ARG A 88 8.75 2.04 -10.09
CA ARG A 88 7.94 3.28 -10.15
C ARG A 88 8.56 4.43 -9.37
N ARG A 89 8.99 4.15 -8.13
CA ARG A 89 9.59 5.18 -7.27
C ARG A 89 10.92 5.66 -7.84
N GLN A 90 11.74 4.74 -8.32
CA GLN A 90 12.99 5.08 -8.95
C GLN A 90 12.76 5.96 -10.18
N HIS A 91 11.84 5.58 -11.06
CA HIS A 91 11.51 6.39 -12.24
C HIS A 91 10.98 7.79 -11.86
N TYR A 92 10.14 7.88 -10.82
CA TYR A 92 9.71 9.16 -10.28
C TYR A 92 10.90 10.01 -9.81
N MET A 93 11.82 9.44 -9.02
CA MET A 93 12.98 10.16 -8.51
C MET A 93 13.91 10.64 -9.63
N GLU A 94 14.19 9.80 -10.62
CA GLU A 94 15.04 10.15 -11.76
C GLU A 94 14.50 11.34 -12.56
N LEU A 95 13.18 11.36 -12.83
CA LEU A 95 12.51 12.47 -13.51
C LEU A 95 12.47 13.73 -12.65
N TYR A 96 12.15 13.58 -11.36
CA TYR A 96 12.11 14.68 -10.42
C TYR A 96 13.46 15.37 -10.28
N ASP A 97 14.54 14.59 -10.08
CA ASP A 97 15.90 15.09 -9.93
C ASP A 97 16.37 15.78 -11.22
N LYS A 98 16.02 15.23 -12.39
CA LYS A 98 16.27 15.89 -13.68
C LYS A 98 15.63 17.28 -13.74
N TYR A 99 14.35 17.41 -13.39
CA TYR A 99 13.66 18.70 -13.43
C TYR A 99 14.19 19.69 -12.39
N MET A 100 14.56 19.22 -11.20
CA MET A 100 15.22 20.05 -10.19
C MET A 100 16.57 20.58 -10.72
N LEU A 101 17.35 19.76 -11.43
CA LEU A 101 18.62 20.17 -12.06
C LEU A 101 18.42 21.16 -13.22
N GLU A 102 17.31 21.05 -13.95
CA GLU A 102 16.90 22.00 -14.99
C GLU A 102 16.40 23.34 -14.41
N GLY A 103 16.38 23.49 -13.09
CA GLY A 103 16.07 24.74 -12.39
C GLY A 103 14.59 24.93 -12.08
N LEU A 104 13.76 23.90 -12.26
CA LEU A 104 12.36 23.96 -11.86
C LEU A 104 12.25 24.05 -10.34
N SER A 105 11.23 24.76 -9.86
CA SER A 105 10.91 24.74 -8.44
C SER A 105 10.46 23.35 -8.01
N HIS A 106 10.58 23.05 -6.70
CA HIS A 106 10.06 21.80 -6.12
C HIS A 106 8.61 21.52 -6.53
N PHE A 107 7.77 22.56 -6.61
CA PHE A 107 6.36 22.43 -6.98
C PHE A 107 6.21 22.02 -8.45
N GLU A 108 6.89 22.71 -9.37
CA GLU A 108 6.83 22.42 -10.80
C GLU A 108 7.41 21.05 -11.14
N ALA A 109 8.60 20.73 -10.62
CA ALA A 109 9.24 19.43 -10.80
C ALA A 109 8.33 18.29 -10.31
N ARG A 110 7.68 18.47 -9.16
CA ARG A 110 6.74 17.50 -8.60
C ARG A 110 5.53 17.29 -9.51
N GLU A 111 4.87 18.36 -9.95
CA GLU A 111 3.66 18.25 -10.77
C GLU A 111 3.96 17.62 -12.13
N GLN A 112 5.02 18.07 -12.81
CA GLN A 112 5.40 17.50 -14.11
C GLN A 112 5.81 16.02 -13.99
N THR A 113 6.56 15.65 -12.95
CA THR A 113 6.90 14.25 -12.70
C THR A 113 5.65 13.41 -12.49
N LEU A 114 4.68 13.89 -11.71
CA LEU A 114 3.43 13.17 -11.47
C LEU A 114 2.60 13.02 -12.74
N GLU A 115 2.60 14.01 -13.64
CA GLU A 115 1.93 13.93 -14.93
C GLU A 115 2.51 12.80 -15.79
N ILE A 116 3.84 12.76 -15.96
CA ILE A 116 4.52 11.71 -16.72
C ILE A 116 4.28 10.32 -16.11
N ILE A 117 4.43 10.19 -14.79
CA ILE A 117 4.23 8.91 -14.11
C ILE A 117 2.77 8.45 -14.22
N ARG A 118 1.78 9.34 -14.23
CA ARG A 118 0.38 8.94 -14.44
C ARG A 118 0.09 8.53 -15.88
N ALA A 119 0.83 9.06 -16.86
CA ALA A 119 0.63 8.76 -18.28
C ALA A 119 1.34 7.47 -18.72
N THR A 120 2.42 7.08 -18.04
CA THR A 120 3.27 5.93 -18.40
C THR A 120 2.92 4.64 -17.65
N MET A 121 1.84 4.66 -16.86
CA MET A 121 1.46 3.61 -15.92
C MET A 121 0.01 3.19 -16.05
#